data_AF-A0A317MEW5-F1
#
_entry.id   AF-A0A317MEW5-F1
#
_cell.length_a   1.000
_cell.length_b   1.000
_cell.length_c   1.000
_cell.angle_alpha   90.00
_cell.angle_beta   90.00
_cell.angle_gamma   90.00
#
_symmetry.space_group_name_H-M   'P 1'
#
loop_
_entity.id
_entity.type
_entity.pdbx_description
1 polymer ?
#
loop_
_entity_poly.entity_id
_entity_poly.type
_entity_poly.pdbx_seq_one_letter_code
_entity_poly.pdbx_strand_id
1 'polypeptide(L)'
;MSVTETPRTPAHTRPEADRFRATMRHHPAGVVVVTASVGGRPVGLTATSFTSVSLDPPLISLYVADASTTWPTLRRAGEFGVHLLGEGQEDVAVRFANKGVDRFAHPTVWRPGPDGVPLLDGAVAHLVCTRFDTRLIGDHWLVVGEVTHTLVLEDPRPPLIYHRGGFATVAPSE
;
A
#
# COMPACT_ATOMS: atom_id res chain seq x y z
N MET A 1 -34.31 -40.70 -16.68
CA MET A 1 -33.24 -40.08 -15.86
C MET A 1 -32.42 -39.20 -16.78
N SER A 2 -32.72 -37.90 -16.83
CA SER A 2 -32.00 -36.94 -17.68
C SER A 2 -30.81 -36.42 -16.90
N VAL A 3 -29.60 -36.69 -17.40
CA VAL A 3 -28.37 -36.10 -16.87
C VAL A 3 -28.31 -34.68 -17.40
N THR A 4 -28.64 -33.70 -16.54
CA THR A 4 -28.43 -32.29 -16.86
C THR A 4 -26.93 -32.03 -16.85
N GLU A 5 -26.34 -31.97 -18.03
CA GLU A 5 -24.94 -31.58 -18.23
C GLU A 5 -24.79 -30.10 -17.86
N THR A 6 -24.07 -29.81 -16.78
CA THR A 6 -23.76 -28.44 -16.35
C THR A 6 -23.03 -27.73 -17.51
N PRO A 7 -23.47 -26.53 -17.95
CA PRO A 7 -22.78 -25.80 -19.00
C PRO A 7 -21.34 -25.52 -18.57
N ARG A 8 -20.36 -26.05 -19.33
CA ARG A 8 -18.95 -25.71 -19.13
C ARG A 8 -18.77 -24.21 -19.36
N THR A 9 -18.41 -23.48 -18.30
CA THR A 9 -17.99 -22.08 -18.39
C THR A 9 -16.92 -21.96 -19.49
N PRO A 10 -17.04 -21.02 -20.44
CA PRO A 10 -16.03 -20.85 -21.48
C PRO A 10 -14.68 -20.57 -20.81
N ALA A 11 -13.62 -21.26 -21.26
CA ALA A 11 -12.27 -21.03 -20.79
C ALA A 11 -11.88 -19.59 -21.13
N HIS A 12 -11.89 -18.69 -20.13
CA HIS A 12 -11.50 -17.31 -20.33
C HIS A 12 -10.02 -17.26 -20.74
N THR A 13 -9.73 -16.69 -21.92
CA THR A 13 -8.36 -16.49 -22.38
C THR A 13 -7.67 -15.44 -21.51
N ARG A 14 -6.54 -15.79 -20.90
CA ARG A 14 -5.73 -14.84 -20.13
C ARG A 14 -5.16 -13.77 -21.08
N PRO A 15 -5.24 -12.47 -20.75
CA PRO A 15 -4.60 -11.44 -21.56
C PRO A 15 -3.08 -11.58 -21.52
N GLU A 16 -2.41 -11.16 -22.60
CA GLU A 16 -0.96 -10.99 -22.60
C GLU A 16 -0.52 -10.02 -21.49
N ALA A 17 0.58 -10.34 -20.81
CA ALA A 17 1.01 -9.61 -19.62
C ALA A 17 1.25 -8.11 -19.89
N ASP A 18 1.85 -7.77 -21.03
CA ASP A 18 2.14 -6.39 -21.38
C ASP A 18 0.87 -5.60 -21.72
N ARG A 19 -0.12 -6.24 -22.35
CA ARG A 19 -1.43 -5.63 -22.58
C ARG A 19 -2.16 -5.39 -21.27
N PHE A 20 -2.15 -6.35 -20.35
CA PHE A 20 -2.74 -6.17 -19.02
C PHE A 20 -2.07 -5.00 -18.27
N ARG A 21 -0.73 -4.96 -18.23
CA ARG A 21 0.02 -3.84 -17.60
C ARG A 21 -0.30 -2.50 -18.27
N ALA A 22 -0.34 -2.46 -19.59
CA ALA A 22 -0.66 -1.25 -20.34
C ALA A 22 -2.06 -0.73 -20.00
N THR A 23 -3.07 -1.61 -19.92
CA THR A 23 -4.42 -1.25 -19.49
C THR A 23 -4.41 -0.72 -18.06
N MET A 24 -3.76 -1.41 -17.12
CA MET A 24 -3.74 -1.00 -15.71
C MET A 24 -3.04 0.34 -15.47
N ARG A 25 -2.10 0.75 -16.34
CA ARG A 25 -1.44 2.06 -16.26
C ARG A 25 -2.38 3.25 -16.44
N HIS A 26 -3.59 3.03 -16.96
CA HIS A 26 -4.64 4.05 -17.07
C HIS A 26 -5.43 4.26 -15.78
N HIS A 27 -5.26 3.39 -14.77
CA HIS A 27 -5.87 3.56 -13.46
C HIS A 27 -4.88 4.30 -12.55
N PRO A 28 -5.10 5.60 -12.24
CA PRO A 28 -4.24 6.33 -11.31
C PRO A 28 -4.41 5.76 -9.91
N ALA A 29 -3.32 5.76 -9.14
CA ALA A 29 -3.33 5.29 -7.76
C ALA A 29 -2.67 6.30 -6.83
N GLY A 30 -3.24 6.48 -5.64
CA GLY A 30 -2.56 7.16 -4.55
C GLY A 30 -1.32 6.38 -4.13
N VAL A 31 -0.29 7.10 -3.69
CA VAL A 31 0.96 6.50 -3.20
C VAL A 31 0.94 6.49 -1.68
N VAL A 32 1.22 5.33 -1.10
CA VAL A 32 1.38 5.18 0.35
C VAL A 32 2.71 4.55 0.72
N VAL A 33 3.20 4.87 1.91
CA VAL A 33 4.27 4.09 2.56
C VAL A 33 3.70 3.30 3.72
N VAL A 34 3.98 2.01 3.72
CA VAL A 34 3.65 1.10 4.82
C VAL A 34 4.88 0.96 5.70
N THR A 35 4.74 1.10 7.01
CA THR A 35 5.84 0.89 7.97
C THR A 35 5.42 -0.05 9.09
N ALA A 36 6.39 -0.69 9.73
CA ALA A 36 6.19 -1.46 10.95
C ALA A 36 7.49 -1.50 11.76
N SER A 37 7.39 -1.84 13.05
CA SER A 37 8.55 -2.14 13.89
C SER A 37 8.61 -3.65 14.14
N VAL A 38 9.76 -4.26 13.91
CA VAL A 38 9.98 -5.70 14.15
C VAL A 38 11.27 -5.88 14.94
N GLY A 39 11.15 -6.32 16.19
CA GLY A 39 12.30 -6.43 17.09
C GLY A 39 12.99 -5.08 17.32
N GLY A 40 12.23 -3.98 17.40
CA GLY A 40 12.74 -2.62 17.57
C GLY A 40 13.38 -2.01 16.32
N ARG A 41 13.37 -2.71 15.18
CA ARG A 41 13.92 -2.20 13.92
C ARG A 41 12.80 -1.76 12.98
N PRO A 42 12.88 -0.55 12.39
CA PRO A 42 11.88 -0.10 11.45
C PRO A 42 12.03 -0.85 10.12
N VAL A 43 10.89 -1.16 9.51
CA VAL A 43 10.78 -1.75 8.18
C VAL A 43 9.62 -1.06 7.46
N GLY A 44 9.69 -0.94 6.15
CA GLY A 44 8.60 -0.32 5.41
C GLY A 44 8.80 -0.38 3.91
N LEU A 45 7.73 -0.22 3.14
CA LEU A 45 7.72 -0.28 1.68
C LEU A 45 6.70 0.70 1.09
N THR A 46 6.90 1.08 -0.16
CA THR A 46 5.90 1.84 -0.92
C THR A 46 4.86 0.91 -1.54
N ALA A 47 3.60 1.31 -1.52
CA ALA A 47 2.49 0.63 -2.18
C ALA A 47 1.59 1.63 -2.92
N THR A 48 0.99 1.18 -4.02
CA THR A 48 0.01 1.95 -4.82
C THR A 48 -1.29 1.16 -5.00
N SER A 49 -1.55 0.21 -4.10
CA SER A 49 -2.71 -0.69 -4.11
C SER A 49 -3.64 -0.44 -2.92
N PHE A 50 -3.42 0.67 -2.21
CA PHE A 50 -4.15 1.05 -1.02
C PHE A 50 -5.61 1.38 -1.35
N THR A 51 -6.54 0.80 -0.60
CA THR A 51 -7.98 0.98 -0.77
C THR A 51 -8.70 0.96 0.57
N SER A 52 -9.71 1.83 0.75
CA SER A 52 -10.65 1.73 1.87
C SER A 52 -11.63 0.56 1.66
N VAL A 53 -11.85 -0.25 2.69
CA VAL A 53 -12.65 -1.50 2.59
C VAL A 53 -13.97 -1.39 3.33
N SER A 54 -13.96 -0.90 4.57
CA SER A 54 -15.15 -0.86 5.44
C SER A 54 -15.09 0.35 6.36
N LEU A 55 -16.27 0.85 6.75
CA LEU A 55 -16.41 1.89 7.77
C LEU A 55 -16.59 1.31 9.17
N ASP A 56 -17.33 0.19 9.30
CA ASP A 56 -17.60 -0.48 10.58
C ASP A 56 -17.47 -2.01 10.46
N PRO A 57 -16.39 -2.63 10.98
CA PRO A 57 -15.21 -1.97 11.55
C PRO A 57 -14.44 -1.18 10.47
N PRO A 58 -13.60 -0.19 10.85
CA PRO A 58 -12.86 0.64 9.91
C PRO A 58 -11.70 -0.17 9.30
N LEU A 59 -11.87 -0.65 8.06
CA LEU A 59 -10.89 -1.53 7.40
C LEU A 59 -10.28 -0.85 6.17
N ILE A 60 -8.99 -1.08 5.97
CA ILE A 60 -8.26 -0.78 4.73
C ILE A 60 -7.63 -2.05 4.17
N SER A 61 -7.24 -2.02 2.90
CA SER A 61 -6.44 -3.07 2.28
C SER A 61 -5.31 -2.53 1.43
N LEU A 62 -4.30 -3.37 1.25
CA LEU A 62 -3.21 -3.20 0.30
C LEU A 62 -2.69 -4.56 -0.16
N TYR A 63 -1.97 -4.54 -1.27
CA TYR A 63 -1.34 -5.72 -1.85
C TYR A 63 0.18 -5.59 -1.84
N VAL A 64 0.86 -6.63 -1.36
CA VAL A 64 2.33 -6.73 -1.38
C VAL A 64 2.74 -7.94 -2.22
N ALA A 65 3.64 -7.75 -3.18
CA ALA A 65 4.14 -8.85 -4.01
C ALA A 65 4.77 -9.95 -3.13
N ASP A 66 4.49 -11.21 -3.44
CA ASP A 66 5.11 -12.35 -2.75
C ASP A 66 6.65 -12.33 -2.89
N ALA A 67 7.14 -11.86 -4.04
CA ALA A 67 8.56 -11.65 -4.32
C ALA A 67 9.20 -10.45 -3.59
N SER A 68 8.44 -9.73 -2.73
CA SER A 68 8.98 -8.62 -1.95
C SER A 68 10.02 -9.11 -0.94
N THR A 69 11.20 -8.50 -0.94
CA THR A 69 12.25 -8.79 0.06
C THR A 69 11.93 -8.17 1.43
N THR A 70 10.98 -7.24 1.49
CA THR A 70 10.55 -6.54 2.71
C THR A 70 9.45 -7.29 3.43
N TRP A 71 8.55 -7.92 2.67
CA TRP A 71 7.36 -8.57 3.18
C TRP A 71 7.61 -9.67 4.23
N PRO A 72 8.59 -10.59 4.07
CA PRO A 72 8.88 -11.62 5.07
C PRO A 72 9.20 -11.07 6.46
N THR A 73 9.74 -9.84 6.53
CA THR A 73 9.98 -9.13 7.79
C THR A 73 8.76 -8.36 8.25
N LEU A 74 8.17 -7.54 7.38
CA LEU A 74 7.01 -6.71 7.73
C LEU A 74 5.83 -7.54 8.24
N ARG A 75 5.55 -8.71 7.63
CA ARG A 75 4.45 -9.60 8.02
C ARG A 75 4.56 -10.20 9.43
N ARG A 76 5.69 -10.01 10.12
CA ARG A 76 5.86 -10.45 11.52
C ARG A 76 5.26 -9.45 12.52
N ALA A 77 5.01 -8.21 12.11
CA ALA A 77 4.37 -7.22 12.97
C ALA A 77 2.86 -7.50 13.12
N GLY A 78 2.31 -7.22 14.30
CA GLY A 78 0.87 -7.17 14.52
C GLY A 78 0.29 -5.85 14.03
N GLU A 79 1.06 -4.78 14.22
CA GLU A 79 0.68 -3.40 13.96
C GLU A 79 1.54 -2.80 12.83
N PHE A 80 0.94 -1.93 12.03
CA PHE A 80 1.62 -1.24 10.94
C PHE A 80 1.05 0.16 10.71
N GLY A 81 1.88 1.04 10.17
CA GLY A 81 1.50 2.39 9.77
C GLY A 81 1.27 2.47 8.27
N VAL A 82 0.29 3.26 7.84
CA VAL A 82 0.07 3.63 6.44
C VAL A 82 0.16 5.14 6.34
N HIS A 83 1.03 5.63 5.46
CA HIS A 83 1.33 7.05 5.27
C HIS A 83 0.80 7.45 3.91
N LEU A 84 -0.24 8.26 3.87
CA LEU A 84 -0.71 8.85 2.62
C LEU A 84 0.29 9.94 2.23
N LEU A 85 0.90 9.82 1.05
CA LEU A 85 1.90 10.78 0.58
C LEU A 85 1.25 11.93 -0.19
N GLY A 86 1.80 13.13 -0.01
CA GLY A 86 1.46 14.34 -0.76
C GLY A 86 2.52 14.74 -1.77
N GLU A 87 2.21 15.78 -2.53
CA GLU A 87 3.14 16.44 -3.45
C GLU A 87 4.50 16.76 -2.78
N GLY A 88 5.59 16.52 -3.51
CA GLY A 88 6.97 16.73 -3.04
C GLY A 88 7.54 15.56 -2.23
N GLN A 89 6.83 14.44 -2.12
CA GLN A 89 7.28 13.23 -1.42
C GLN A 89 7.68 12.07 -2.37
N GLU A 90 7.97 12.38 -3.63
CA GLU A 90 8.45 11.43 -4.65
C GLU A 90 9.71 10.69 -4.17
N ASP A 91 10.66 11.42 -3.58
CA ASP A 91 11.91 10.84 -3.09
C ASP A 91 11.69 9.82 -1.98
N VAL A 92 10.70 10.06 -1.10
CA VAL A 92 10.30 9.11 -0.05
C VAL A 92 9.66 7.88 -0.69
N ALA A 93 8.74 8.07 -1.64
CA ALA A 93 8.11 6.98 -2.38
C ALA A 93 9.15 6.11 -3.11
N VAL A 94 10.13 6.71 -3.78
CA VAL A 94 11.21 6.00 -4.49
C VAL A 94 12.12 5.27 -3.50
N ARG A 95 12.53 5.93 -2.42
CA ARG A 95 13.38 5.32 -1.38
C ARG A 95 12.75 4.06 -0.80
N PHE A 96 11.46 4.12 -0.45
CA PHE A 96 10.75 3.00 0.13
C PHE A 96 10.36 1.90 -0.89
N ALA A 97 10.42 2.18 -2.19
CA ALA A 97 10.28 1.19 -3.26
C ALA A 97 11.59 0.44 -3.56
N ASN A 98 12.75 1.11 -3.37
CA ASN A 98 14.06 0.58 -3.74
C ASN A 98 14.53 -0.57 -2.85
N LYS A 99 15.24 -1.54 -3.44
CA LYS A 99 15.85 -2.68 -2.74
C LYS A 99 17.28 -2.33 -2.31
N GLY A 100 17.75 -2.93 -1.21
CA GLY A 100 19.15 -2.84 -0.78
C GLY A 100 19.58 -1.48 -0.20
N VAL A 101 18.64 -0.58 0.06
CA VAL A 101 18.90 0.73 0.70
C VAL A 101 18.41 0.73 2.14
N ASP A 102 19.08 1.49 3.00
CA ASP A 102 18.52 1.84 4.30
C ASP A 102 17.45 2.93 4.13
N ARG A 103 16.19 2.51 4.22
CA ARG A 103 15.01 3.35 3.98
C ARG A 103 14.74 4.33 5.12
N PHE A 104 15.25 4.05 6.31
CA PHE A 104 15.01 4.84 7.53
C PHE A 104 16.22 5.65 7.97
N ALA A 105 17.38 5.46 7.35
CA ALA A 105 18.52 6.37 7.48
C ALA A 105 18.20 7.75 6.89
N HIS A 106 18.99 8.76 7.31
CA HIS A 106 18.92 10.11 6.77
C HIS A 106 18.89 10.11 5.23
N PRO A 107 18.01 10.91 4.61
CA PRO A 107 17.21 12.01 5.15
C PRO A 107 15.82 11.61 5.66
N THR A 108 15.50 10.32 5.76
CA THR A 108 14.17 9.91 6.27
C THR A 108 14.04 10.31 7.73
N VAL A 109 13.13 11.24 8.01
CA VAL A 109 12.77 11.64 9.38
C VAL A 109 11.53 10.85 9.80
N TRP A 110 11.61 10.24 10.98
CA TRP A 110 10.52 9.43 11.52
C TRP A 110 10.61 9.37 13.04
N ARG A 111 9.50 9.02 13.68
CA ARG A 111 9.38 8.88 15.13
C ARG A 111 8.52 7.68 15.50
N PRO A 112 8.70 7.08 16.70
CA PRO A 112 7.75 6.10 17.21
C PRO A 112 6.37 6.74 17.40
N GLY A 113 5.34 6.08 16.87
CA GLY A 113 3.93 6.40 17.08
C GLY A 113 3.25 5.43 18.05
N PRO A 114 1.91 5.37 18.03
CA PRO A 114 1.14 4.34 18.73
C PRO A 114 1.70 2.93 18.46
N ASP A 115 1.76 2.11 19.50
CA ASP A 115 2.26 0.73 19.46
C ASP A 115 3.71 0.59 18.95
N GLY A 116 4.49 1.68 18.98
CA GLY A 116 5.87 1.70 18.50
C GLY A 116 5.99 1.66 16.97
N VAL A 117 4.89 1.86 16.24
CA VAL A 117 4.88 1.94 14.77
C VAL A 117 5.71 3.14 14.31
N PRO A 118 6.68 2.96 13.38
CA PRO A 118 7.46 4.08 12.85
C PRO A 118 6.58 5.01 12.00
N LEU A 119 6.34 6.24 12.46
CA LEU A 119 5.61 7.26 11.70
C LEU A 119 6.60 8.17 10.97
N LEU A 120 6.47 8.26 9.65
CA LEU A 120 7.26 9.15 8.80
C LEU A 120 6.75 10.58 8.92
N ASP A 121 7.66 11.53 9.08
CA ASP A 121 7.28 12.95 9.13
C ASP A 121 6.92 13.48 7.73
N GLY A 122 6.04 14.48 7.69
CA GLY A 122 5.67 15.21 6.46
C GLY A 122 4.68 14.51 5.52
N ALA A 123 4.23 13.28 5.83
CA ALA A 123 3.10 12.65 5.15
C ALA A 123 1.79 13.38 5.47
N VAL A 124 0.88 13.51 4.48
CA VAL A 124 -0.35 14.31 4.63
C VAL A 124 -1.32 13.70 5.64
N ALA A 125 -1.31 12.38 5.78
CA ALA A 125 -2.08 11.66 6.78
C ALA A 125 -1.45 10.31 7.12
N HIS A 126 -1.76 9.82 8.32
CA HIS A 126 -1.32 8.55 8.85
C HIS A 126 -2.51 7.73 9.35
N LEU A 127 -2.42 6.43 9.12
CA LEU A 127 -3.24 5.41 9.76
C LEU A 127 -2.32 4.49 10.54
N VAL A 128 -2.68 4.14 11.77
CA VAL A 128 -2.10 2.99 12.46
C VAL A 128 -3.14 1.89 12.45
N CYS A 129 -2.72 0.70 12.05
CA CYS A 129 -3.59 -0.43 11.84
C CYS A 129 -3.10 -1.66 12.61
N THR A 130 -4.04 -2.41 13.17
CA THR A 130 -3.82 -3.79 13.59
C THR A 130 -4.13 -4.70 12.40
N ARG A 131 -3.31 -5.73 12.18
CA ARG A 131 -3.51 -6.68 11.08
C ARG A 131 -4.75 -7.53 11.32
N PHE A 132 -5.73 -7.37 10.44
CA PHE A 132 -7.03 -8.02 10.50
C PHE A 132 -7.04 -9.35 9.74
N ASP A 133 -6.52 -9.38 8.51
CA ASP A 133 -6.41 -10.60 7.69
C ASP A 133 -5.21 -10.50 6.73
N THR A 134 -4.70 -11.64 6.29
CA THR A 134 -3.64 -11.74 5.29
C THR A 134 -3.80 -13.01 4.45
N ARG A 135 -3.96 -12.85 3.13
CA ARG A 135 -4.18 -13.97 2.21
C ARG A 135 -3.33 -13.85 0.96
N LEU A 136 -2.75 -14.97 0.51
CA LEU A 136 -2.09 -15.02 -0.79
C LEU A 136 -3.16 -15.10 -1.90
N ILE A 137 -3.15 -14.15 -2.82
CA ILE A 137 -4.05 -14.05 -3.97
C ILE A 137 -3.19 -13.92 -5.23
N GLY A 138 -3.06 -15.02 -5.97
CA GLY A 138 -2.15 -15.09 -7.11
C GLY A 138 -0.69 -14.95 -6.67
N ASP A 139 -0.03 -13.88 -7.11
CA ASP A 139 1.37 -13.55 -6.81
C ASP A 139 1.52 -12.40 -5.78
N HIS A 140 0.42 -11.98 -5.14
CA HIS A 140 0.41 -10.93 -4.13
C HIS A 140 -0.30 -11.36 -2.85
N TRP A 141 0.18 -10.87 -1.72
CA TRP A 141 -0.51 -10.95 -0.45
C TRP A 141 -1.50 -9.79 -0.35
N LEU A 142 -2.79 -10.10 -0.20
CA LEU A 142 -3.78 -9.19 0.35
C LEU A 142 -3.48 -9.02 1.83
N VAL A 143 -3.35 -7.77 2.27
CA VAL A 143 -3.20 -7.40 3.68
C VAL A 143 -4.37 -6.50 4.03
N VAL A 144 -5.16 -6.91 5.03
CA VAL A 144 -6.28 -6.13 5.57
C VAL A 144 -5.87 -5.62 6.95
N GLY A 145 -6.03 -4.32 7.17
CA GLY A 145 -5.78 -3.69 8.46
C GLY A 145 -7.04 -3.07 9.01
N GLU A 146 -7.29 -3.28 10.30
CA GLU A 146 -8.28 -2.51 11.06
C GLU A 146 -7.61 -1.26 11.61
N VAL A 147 -8.17 -0.09 11.29
CA VAL A 147 -7.61 1.21 11.67
C VAL A 147 -7.89 1.46 13.15
N THR A 148 -6.83 1.61 13.94
CA THR A 148 -6.91 1.88 15.38
C THR A 148 -6.65 3.34 15.73
N HIS A 149 -5.83 4.02 14.92
CA HIS A 149 -5.55 5.45 15.07
C HIS A 149 -5.48 6.15 13.71
N THR A 150 -5.90 7.41 13.68
CA THR A 150 -5.76 8.28 12.52
C THR A 150 -5.08 9.58 12.93
N LEU A 151 -4.28 10.14 12.02
CA LEU A 151 -3.73 11.48 12.14
C LEU A 151 -3.84 12.14 10.77
N VAL A 152 -4.50 13.29 10.71
CA VAL A 152 -4.52 14.13 9.52
C VAL A 152 -3.70 15.37 9.83
N LEU A 153 -2.70 15.67 9.01
CA LEU A 153 -2.02 16.96 9.09
C LEU A 153 -2.88 17.98 8.35
N GLU A 154 -3.03 19.19 8.90
CA GLU A 154 -3.67 20.32 8.23
C GLU A 154 -2.74 20.86 7.13
N ASP A 155 -2.44 20.01 6.15
CA ASP A 155 -1.56 20.28 5.03
C ASP A 155 -2.40 20.32 3.75
N PRO A 156 -2.48 21.47 3.06
CA PRO A 156 -3.31 21.61 1.86
C PRO A 156 -2.69 20.96 0.61
N ARG A 157 -1.49 20.35 0.71
CA ARG A 157 -0.80 19.77 -0.44
C ARG A 157 -1.66 18.68 -1.12
N PRO A 158 -1.75 18.69 -2.46
CA PRO A 158 -2.40 17.63 -3.21
C PRO A 158 -1.79 16.24 -2.91
N PRO A 159 -2.55 15.15 -3.08
CA PRO A 159 -2.01 13.81 -2.91
C PRO A 159 -0.97 13.50 -3.99
N LEU A 160 0.02 12.68 -3.64
CA LEU A 160 0.93 12.09 -4.60
C LEU A 160 0.23 10.94 -5.33
N ILE A 161 0.19 11.04 -6.66
CA ILE A 161 -0.41 10.04 -7.55
C ILE A 161 0.68 9.35 -8.36
N TYR A 162 0.53 8.05 -8.56
CA TYR A 162 1.30 7.29 -9.55
C TYR A 162 0.40 6.94 -10.74
N HIS A 163 0.78 7.39 -11.93
CA HIS A 163 0.00 7.22 -13.15
C HIS A 163 0.92 7.05 -14.36
N ARG A 164 0.61 6.10 -15.25
CA ARG A 164 1.38 5.80 -16.47
C ARG A 164 2.89 5.59 -16.27
N GLY A 165 3.32 5.17 -15.07
CA GLY A 165 4.72 4.90 -14.77
C GLY A 165 5.51 6.10 -14.24
N GLY A 166 4.83 7.20 -13.89
CA GLY A 166 5.43 8.39 -13.29
C GLY A 166 4.59 8.96 -12.16
N PHE A 167 5.17 9.90 -11.41
CA PHE A 167 4.48 10.67 -10.39
C PHE A 167 3.69 11.83 -11.00
N ALA A 168 2.57 12.16 -10.39
CA ALA A 168 1.69 13.25 -10.75
C ALA A 168 0.95 13.77 -9.51
N THR A 169 0.29 14.90 -9.64
CA THR A 169 -0.59 15.48 -8.61
C THR A 169 -1.98 15.71 -9.18
N VAL A 170 -2.96 15.89 -8.29
CA VAL A 170 -4.34 16.22 -8.67
C VAL A 170 -4.50 17.73 -8.65
N ALA A 171 -4.91 18.31 -9.78
CA ALA A 171 -5.42 19.67 -9.80
C ALA A 171 -6.90 19.65 -9.36
N PRO A 172 -7.36 20.63 -8.55
CA PRO A 172 -8.78 20.77 -8.25
C PRO A 172 -9.60 20.83 -9.54
N SER A 173 -10.71 20.10 -9.59
CA SER A 173 -11.71 20.29 -10.64
C SER A 173 -12.44 21.61 -10.41
N GLU A 174 -12.73 22.34 -11.48
CA GLU A 174 -13.57 23.55 -11.47
C GLU A 174 -15.00 23.29 -10.99
#